data_AF-A0A017T9Q6-F1
#
_entry.id   AF-A0A017T9Q6-F1
#
_cell.length_a   1.000
_cell.length_b   1.000
_cell.length_c   1.000
_cell.angle_alpha   90.00
_cell.angle_beta   90.00
_cell.angle_gamma   90.00
#
_symmetry.space_group_name_H-M   'P 1'
#
loop_
_entity.id
_entity.type
_entity.pdbx_description
1 polymer ?
#
loop_
_entity_poly.entity_id
_entity_poly.type
_entity_poly.pdbx_seq_one_letter_code
_entity_poly.pdbx_strand_id
1 'polypeptide(L)'
;MWLGAFDDVVFLAAFSQQNVARALGEYGTPVAAPMPKGAVAGRTVLDVPALHRLLRRAFQLSKALPNELLHTFDKQVAALPKTTEAERFVVQRVGQNLFRQGLLDLWEGRCAVTGLAIPALLRASHIKPWADCETDAERLDVFNGILLAPHLDAAFDRGFITVQDDGAIVVSDTLDANARAVLGLDQALRVRGLGDGHRSYLPWHRERVFNAPLAVQS
;
A
#
# COMPACT_ATOMS: atom_id res chain seq x y z
N MET A 1 -1.43 21.11 -8.52
CA MET A 1 -0.84 20.34 -9.65
C MET A 1 -0.84 21.24 -10.86
N TRP A 2 0.24 21.23 -11.62
CA TRP A 2 0.38 22.01 -12.85
C TRP A 2 0.51 21.07 -14.03
N LEU A 3 -0.04 21.47 -15.18
CA LEU A 3 0.05 20.76 -16.45
C LEU A 3 0.60 21.69 -17.52
N GLY A 4 1.53 21.19 -18.33
CA GLY A 4 2.08 21.89 -19.49
C GLY A 4 2.35 20.93 -20.63
N ALA A 5 2.48 21.46 -21.84
CA ALA A 5 2.90 20.71 -23.02
C ALA A 5 4.13 21.39 -23.65
N PHE A 6 5.09 20.60 -24.09
CA PHE A 6 6.28 21.01 -24.82
C PHE A 6 6.28 20.31 -26.19
N ASP A 7 6.49 21.10 -27.25
CA ASP A 7 6.65 20.65 -28.63
C ASP A 7 5.58 19.66 -29.12
N ASP A 8 4.33 19.80 -28.67
CA ASP A 8 3.13 19.01 -29.02
C ASP A 8 3.15 17.49 -28.73
N VAL A 9 4.27 16.94 -28.27
CA VAL A 9 4.42 15.50 -27.98
C VAL A 9 4.87 15.18 -26.55
N VAL A 10 5.23 16.19 -25.74
CA VAL A 10 5.66 15.94 -24.36
C VAL A 10 4.79 16.70 -23.38
N PHE A 11 4.08 15.98 -22.51
CA PHE A 11 3.28 16.56 -21.44
C PHE A 11 4.06 16.54 -20.13
N LEU A 12 4.08 17.66 -19.42
CA LEU A 12 4.63 17.82 -18.08
C LEU A 12 3.50 17.89 -17.05
N ALA A 13 3.58 17.06 -16.01
CA ALA A 13 2.79 17.22 -14.79
C ALA A 13 3.73 17.55 -13.61
N ALA A 14 3.46 18.64 -12.89
CA ALA A 14 4.21 19.03 -11.71
C ALA A 14 3.35 18.96 -10.44
N PHE A 15 3.95 18.50 -9.35
CA PHE A 15 3.27 18.15 -8.10
C PHE A 15 3.80 19.01 -6.95
N SER A 16 2.89 19.45 -6.07
CA SER A 16 3.24 20.19 -4.84
C SER A 16 3.46 19.29 -3.63
N GLN A 17 3.12 18.00 -3.72
CA GLN A 17 3.25 17.04 -2.64
C GLN A 17 4.39 16.05 -2.93
N GLN A 18 5.43 16.07 -2.08
CA GLN A 18 6.62 15.23 -2.25
C GLN A 18 6.28 13.73 -2.15
N ASN A 19 5.39 13.36 -1.23
CA ASN A 19 5.02 11.97 -1.00
C ASN A 19 4.28 11.36 -2.19
N VAL A 20 3.36 12.12 -2.82
CA VAL A 20 2.71 11.72 -4.07
C VAL A 20 3.75 11.56 -5.17
N ALA A 21 4.63 12.54 -5.35
CA ALA A 21 5.65 12.49 -6.39
C ALA A 21 6.63 11.31 -6.24
N ARG A 22 7.02 10.97 -5.00
CA ARG A 22 7.86 9.80 -4.72
C ARG A 22 7.10 8.50 -4.99
N ALA A 23 5.84 8.41 -4.58
CA ALA A 23 5.01 7.21 -4.73
C ALA A 23 4.55 6.96 -6.19
N LEU A 24 4.72 7.91 -7.10
CA LEU A 24 4.50 7.71 -8.53
C LEU A 24 5.46 6.68 -9.15
N GLY A 25 6.62 6.38 -8.53
CA GLY A 25 7.54 5.36 -9.02
C GLY A 25 7.89 5.56 -10.50
N GLU A 26 7.59 4.54 -11.31
CA GLU A 26 7.86 4.46 -12.76
C GLU A 26 6.86 5.25 -13.65
N TYR A 27 5.84 5.89 -13.07
CA TYR A 27 4.88 6.68 -13.83
C TYR A 27 5.54 7.95 -14.39
N GLY A 28 5.83 7.91 -15.70
CA GLY A 28 6.47 8.99 -16.44
C GLY A 28 7.95 9.17 -16.08
N THR A 29 8.63 10.01 -16.85
CA THR A 29 10.06 10.28 -16.63
C THR A 29 10.23 11.43 -15.64
N PRO A 30 11.04 11.30 -14.57
CA PRO A 30 11.37 12.41 -13.69
C PRO A 30 11.99 13.58 -14.44
N VAL A 31 11.57 14.80 -14.09
CA VAL A 31 12.08 16.03 -14.73
C VAL A 31 12.86 16.86 -13.72
N ALA A 32 14.04 17.34 -14.13
CA ALA A 32 14.89 18.27 -13.38
C ALA A 32 14.79 19.73 -13.87
N ALA A 33 14.04 20.00 -14.95
CA ALA A 33 13.83 21.32 -15.55
C ALA A 33 13.23 22.34 -14.55
N PRO A 34 13.33 23.66 -14.80
CA PRO A 34 12.77 24.67 -13.90
C PRO A 34 11.27 24.40 -13.69
N MET A 35 10.92 24.13 -12.43
CA MET A 35 9.57 23.82 -12.01
C MET A 35 8.79 25.10 -11.68
N PRO A 36 7.46 25.13 -11.86
CA PRO A 36 6.62 26.21 -11.35
C PRO A 36 6.85 26.44 -9.86
N LYS A 37 6.79 27.70 -9.41
CA LYS A 37 6.93 28.04 -7.99
C LYS A 37 5.91 27.25 -7.16
N GLY A 38 6.39 26.49 -6.18
CA GLY A 38 5.57 25.64 -5.31
C GLY A 38 5.43 24.19 -5.76
N ALA A 39 5.95 23.82 -6.94
CA ALA A 39 6.14 22.42 -7.31
C ALA A 39 7.45 21.89 -6.70
N VAL A 40 7.41 20.64 -6.22
CA VAL A 40 8.54 19.96 -5.59
C VAL A 40 9.12 18.86 -6.49
N ALA A 41 8.36 18.41 -7.49
CA ALA A 41 8.78 17.42 -8.47
C ALA A 41 7.88 17.48 -9.72
N GLY A 42 8.37 16.94 -10.83
CA GLY A 42 7.58 16.77 -12.05
C GLY A 42 7.85 15.45 -12.77
N ARG A 43 6.92 15.11 -13.67
CA ARG A 43 6.96 13.93 -14.54
C ARG A 43 6.61 14.33 -15.96
N THR A 44 7.31 13.78 -16.94
CA THR A 44 6.94 13.87 -18.36
C THR A 44 6.40 12.57 -18.91
N VAL A 45 5.51 12.68 -19.89
CA VAL A 45 4.92 11.58 -20.65
C VAL A 45 4.76 11.98 -22.11
N LEU A 46 4.73 10.99 -23.01
CA LEU A 46 4.82 11.20 -24.45
C LEU A 46 3.45 11.27 -25.16
N ASP A 47 2.36 11.00 -24.44
CA ASP A 47 1.03 11.00 -25.03
C ASP A 47 -0.07 11.32 -24.00
N VAL A 48 -1.24 11.71 -24.51
CA VAL A 48 -2.43 12.05 -23.69
C VAL A 48 -2.91 10.85 -22.86
N PRO A 49 -2.96 9.61 -23.36
CA PRO A 49 -3.31 8.44 -22.55
C PRO A 49 -2.38 8.23 -21.34
N ALA A 50 -1.08 8.39 -21.49
CA ALA A 50 -0.09 8.30 -20.43
C ALA A 50 -0.25 9.45 -19.44
N LEU A 51 -0.56 10.67 -19.91
CA LEU A 51 -0.91 11.79 -19.04
C LEU A 51 -2.14 11.46 -18.20
N HIS A 52 -3.20 10.94 -18.82
CA HIS A 52 -4.40 10.57 -18.09
C HIS A 52 -4.11 9.49 -17.02
N ARG A 53 -3.32 8.46 -17.34
CA ARG A 53 -2.89 7.45 -16.35
C ARG A 53 -2.10 8.07 -15.20
N LEU A 54 -1.14 8.94 -15.50
CA LEU A 54 -0.33 9.66 -14.52
C LEU A 54 -1.20 10.51 -13.59
N LEU A 55 -2.14 11.29 -14.13
CA LEU A 55 -3.01 12.17 -13.34
C LEU A 55 -3.97 11.38 -12.45
N ARG A 56 -4.57 10.31 -13.00
CA ARG A 56 -5.42 9.40 -12.22
C ARG A 56 -4.63 8.80 -11.07
N ARG A 57 -3.40 8.33 -11.32
CA ARG A 57 -2.54 7.74 -10.30
C ARG A 57 -2.15 8.76 -9.23
N ALA A 58 -1.73 9.94 -9.63
CA ALA A 58 -1.39 11.02 -8.70
C ALA A 58 -2.57 11.41 -7.81
N PHE A 59 -3.77 11.47 -8.37
CA PHE A 59 -4.99 11.75 -7.61
C PHE A 59 -5.30 10.64 -6.58
N GLN A 60 -5.22 9.36 -6.98
CA GLN A 60 -5.40 8.22 -6.07
C GLN A 60 -4.42 8.28 -4.90
N LEU A 61 -3.13 8.53 -5.19
CA LEU A 61 -2.10 8.67 -4.16
C LEU A 61 -2.38 9.86 -3.23
N SER A 62 -2.84 10.99 -3.77
CA SER A 62 -3.16 12.18 -2.97
C SER A 62 -4.32 12.00 -2.00
N LYS A 63 -5.20 11.01 -2.24
CA LYS A 63 -6.29 10.66 -1.33
C LYS A 63 -5.85 9.79 -0.15
N ALA A 64 -4.71 9.13 -0.28
CA ALA A 64 -4.19 8.19 0.70
C ALA A 64 -3.03 8.78 1.50
N LEU A 65 -2.15 9.54 0.85
CA LEU A 65 -0.87 9.96 1.41
C LEU A 65 -0.85 11.44 1.84
N PRO A 66 -0.05 11.77 2.87
CA PRO A 66 0.56 10.85 3.84
C PRO A 66 -0.45 10.39 4.91
N ASN A 67 -1.34 11.30 5.35
CA ASN A 67 -2.18 11.11 6.54
C ASN A 67 -3.67 11.42 6.25
N GLU A 68 -4.08 11.41 4.98
CA GLU A 68 -5.45 11.79 4.59
C GLU A 68 -6.50 10.83 5.15
N LEU A 69 -6.16 9.54 5.31
CA LEU A 69 -7.06 8.58 5.95
C LEU A 69 -7.29 8.89 7.42
N LEU A 70 -6.24 9.23 8.17
CA LEU A 70 -6.34 9.62 9.58
C LEU A 70 -7.19 10.89 9.71
N HIS A 71 -6.94 11.90 8.88
CA HIS A 71 -7.72 13.14 8.92
C HIS A 71 -9.20 12.92 8.58
N THR A 72 -9.48 12.03 7.61
CA THR A 72 -10.86 11.65 7.26
C THR A 72 -11.52 10.87 8.40
N PHE A 73 -10.79 9.95 9.03
CA PHE A 73 -11.25 9.20 10.18
C PHE A 73 -11.61 10.12 11.34
N ASP A 74 -10.71 11.02 11.74
CA ASP A 74 -10.94 11.96 12.84
C ASP A 74 -12.23 12.77 12.64
N LYS A 75 -12.46 13.26 11.41
CA LYS A 75 -13.71 13.95 11.05
C LYS A 75 -14.95 13.07 11.18
N GLN A 76 -14.89 11.82 10.71
CA GLN A 76 -16.03 10.91 10.74
C GLN A 76 -16.37 10.44 12.16
N VAL A 77 -15.37 10.29 13.03
CA VAL A 77 -15.57 9.82 14.40
C VAL A 77 -15.74 10.94 15.42
N ALA A 78 -15.49 12.21 15.05
CA ALA A 78 -15.64 13.36 15.94
C ALA A 78 -17.05 13.50 16.52
N ALA A 79 -18.07 13.15 15.74
CA ALA A 79 -19.48 13.23 16.15
C ALA A 79 -20.01 11.92 16.78
N LEU A 80 -19.18 10.86 16.83
CA LEU A 80 -19.60 9.58 17.38
C LEU A 80 -19.30 9.53 18.89
N PRO A 81 -20.26 9.08 19.73
CA PRO A 81 -19.96 8.75 21.11
C PRO A 81 -18.95 7.59 21.15
N LYS A 82 -18.06 7.58 22.17
CA LYS A 82 -16.96 6.60 22.34
C LYS A 82 -17.01 5.89 23.69
N THR A 83 -18.15 5.93 24.36
CA THR A 83 -18.33 5.51 25.76
C THR A 83 -18.74 4.04 25.88
N THR A 84 -19.37 3.46 24.86
CA THR A 84 -19.84 2.06 24.89
C THR A 84 -19.04 1.12 24.00
N GLU A 85 -19.09 -0.19 24.26
CA GLU A 85 -18.46 -1.20 23.40
C GLU A 85 -19.06 -1.23 21.99
N ALA A 86 -20.38 -1.05 21.88
CA ALA A 86 -21.08 -0.97 20.58
C ALA A 86 -20.53 0.18 19.72
N GLU A 87 -20.22 1.33 20.34
CA GLU A 87 -19.61 2.47 19.68
C GLU A 87 -18.17 2.22 19.23
N ARG A 88 -17.38 1.50 20.04
CA ARG A 88 -16.01 1.09 19.67
C ARG A 88 -16.02 0.22 18.41
N PHE A 89 -16.98 -0.69 18.27
CA PHE A 89 -17.13 -1.48 17.04
C PHE A 89 -17.48 -0.63 15.81
N VAL A 90 -18.31 0.40 15.97
CA VAL A 90 -18.64 1.33 14.87
C VAL A 90 -17.39 2.10 14.45
N VAL A 91 -16.64 2.66 15.40
CA VAL A 91 -15.39 3.37 15.15
C VAL A 91 -14.37 2.48 14.43
N GLN A 92 -14.18 1.24 14.92
CA GLN A 92 -13.29 0.28 14.26
C GLN A 92 -13.73 -0.03 12.83
N ARG A 93 -15.04 -0.20 12.58
CA ARG A 93 -15.56 -0.46 11.23
C ARG A 93 -15.31 0.71 10.28
N VAL A 94 -15.48 1.94 10.75
CA VAL A 94 -15.16 3.15 9.96
C VAL A 94 -13.69 3.14 9.57
N GLY A 95 -12.79 2.94 10.53
CA GLY A 95 -11.36 2.95 10.28
C GLY A 95 -10.90 1.81 9.33
N GLN A 96 -11.42 0.59 9.52
CA GLN A 96 -11.15 -0.55 8.63
C GLN A 96 -11.63 -0.30 7.19
N ASN A 97 -12.81 0.33 7.02
CA ASN A 97 -13.31 0.69 5.69
C ASN A 97 -12.43 1.76 5.01
N LEU A 98 -11.99 2.78 5.75
CA LEU A 98 -11.09 3.81 5.24
C LEU A 98 -9.74 3.23 4.85
N PHE A 99 -9.14 2.41 5.72
CA PHE A 99 -7.89 1.70 5.44
C PHE A 99 -7.98 0.85 4.19
N ARG A 100 -9.05 0.05 4.06
CA ARG A 100 -9.30 -0.76 2.85
C ARG A 100 -9.38 0.10 1.59
N GLN A 101 -10.10 1.22 1.63
CA GLN A 101 -10.21 2.11 0.47
C GLN A 101 -8.86 2.75 0.12
N GLY A 102 -8.07 3.12 1.13
CA GLY A 102 -6.71 3.62 0.94
C GLY A 102 -5.78 2.60 0.30
N LEU A 103 -5.86 1.33 0.68
CA LEU A 103 -5.09 0.27 0.02
C LEU A 103 -5.56 0.02 -1.42
N LEU A 104 -6.87 0.09 -1.69
CA LEU A 104 -7.37 0.05 -3.07
C LEU A 104 -6.80 1.20 -3.92
N ASP A 105 -6.71 2.41 -3.35
CA ASP A 105 -6.11 3.56 -4.05
C ASP A 105 -4.59 3.39 -4.20
N LEU A 106 -3.87 2.95 -3.16
CA LEU A 106 -2.43 2.74 -3.17
C LEU A 106 -2.00 1.64 -4.15
N TRP A 107 -2.71 0.52 -4.18
CA TRP A 107 -2.37 -0.65 -5.00
C TRP A 107 -3.17 -0.72 -6.32
N GLU A 108 -3.80 0.38 -6.72
CA GLU A 108 -4.57 0.51 -7.96
C GLU A 108 -5.68 -0.54 -8.14
N GLY A 109 -6.25 -1.00 -7.03
CA GLY A 109 -7.29 -2.03 -7.00
C GLY A 109 -6.79 -3.41 -7.40
N ARG A 110 -5.49 -3.68 -7.24
CA ARG A 110 -4.84 -4.94 -7.63
C ARG A 110 -4.11 -5.58 -6.47
N CYS A 111 -4.10 -6.91 -6.42
CA CYS A 111 -3.21 -7.62 -5.52
C CYS A 111 -1.77 -7.22 -5.82
N ALA A 112 -1.03 -6.81 -4.79
CA ALA A 112 0.35 -6.35 -4.89
C ALA A 112 1.34 -7.42 -5.37
N VAL A 113 0.93 -8.70 -5.32
CA VAL A 113 1.76 -9.85 -5.68
C VAL A 113 1.32 -10.44 -7.02
N THR A 114 0.05 -10.84 -7.13
CA THR A 114 -0.48 -11.56 -8.31
C THR A 114 -1.01 -10.64 -9.40
N GLY A 115 -1.28 -9.37 -9.09
CA GLY A 115 -1.94 -8.43 -10.01
C GLY A 115 -3.45 -8.65 -10.17
N LEU A 116 -4.05 -9.59 -9.42
CA LEU A 116 -5.50 -9.85 -9.43
C LEU A 116 -6.28 -8.54 -9.23
N ALA A 117 -7.14 -8.19 -10.19
CA ALA A 117 -7.81 -6.89 -10.27
C ALA A 117 -9.33 -7.00 -10.07
N ILE A 118 -9.75 -7.83 -9.11
CA ILE A 118 -11.15 -8.01 -8.73
C ILE A 118 -11.31 -7.51 -7.29
N PRO A 119 -11.64 -6.22 -7.07
CA PRO A 119 -11.64 -5.61 -5.74
C PRO A 119 -12.49 -6.35 -4.69
N ALA A 120 -13.59 -6.98 -5.12
CA ALA A 120 -14.45 -7.78 -4.25
C ALA A 120 -13.73 -9.00 -3.64
N LEU A 121 -12.69 -9.52 -4.30
CA LEU A 121 -11.89 -10.64 -3.80
C LEU A 121 -10.67 -10.17 -3.00
N LEU A 122 -10.23 -8.92 -3.13
CA LEU A 122 -9.02 -8.45 -2.50
C LEU A 122 -9.21 -8.21 -1.00
N ARG A 123 -8.15 -8.44 -0.23
CA ARG A 123 -8.10 -8.25 1.23
C ARG A 123 -7.08 -7.17 1.58
N ALA A 124 -7.46 -6.33 2.52
CA ALA A 124 -6.61 -5.27 3.04
C ALA A 124 -5.90 -5.82 4.28
N SER A 125 -4.75 -6.45 4.07
CA SER A 125 -3.97 -7.10 5.13
C SER A 125 -3.09 -6.06 5.81
N HIS A 126 -3.12 -6.01 7.13
CA HIS A 126 -2.22 -5.19 7.94
C HIS A 126 -0.88 -5.90 8.13
N ILE A 127 0.23 -5.17 8.04
CA ILE A 127 1.57 -5.71 8.35
C ILE A 127 1.73 -5.87 9.86
N LYS A 128 1.49 -4.79 10.61
CA LYS A 128 1.28 -4.79 12.06
C LYS A 128 -0.23 -4.81 12.30
N PRO A 129 -0.82 -5.91 12.80
CA PRO A 129 -2.26 -6.07 12.97
C PRO A 129 -2.89 -4.92 13.75
N TRP A 130 -4.16 -4.65 13.43
CA TRP A 130 -4.94 -3.56 14.04
C TRP A 130 -4.91 -3.56 15.57
N ALA A 131 -5.00 -4.75 16.18
CA ALA A 131 -5.02 -4.93 17.62
C ALA A 131 -3.68 -4.60 18.29
N ASP A 132 -2.58 -4.76 17.56
CA ASP A 132 -1.22 -4.51 18.06
C ASP A 132 -0.75 -3.08 17.77
N CYS A 133 -1.48 -2.33 16.95
CA CYS A 133 -1.22 -0.91 16.69
C CYS A 133 -1.51 -0.07 17.94
N GLU A 134 -0.58 0.80 18.29
CA GLU A 134 -0.62 1.69 19.46
C GLU A 134 -1.49 2.92 19.19
N THR A 135 -1.54 3.38 17.94
CA THR A 135 -2.23 4.60 17.54
C THR A 135 -3.13 4.42 16.33
N ASP A 136 -4.13 5.27 16.19
CA ASP A 136 -4.96 5.32 14.97
C ASP A 136 -4.15 5.73 13.75
N ALA A 137 -3.05 6.46 13.93
CA ALA A 137 -2.11 6.77 12.87
C ALA A 137 -1.49 5.49 12.28
N GLU A 138 -1.02 4.54 13.10
CA GLU A 138 -0.52 3.25 12.62
C GLU A 138 -1.62 2.40 11.97
N ARG A 139 -2.85 2.43 12.51
CA ARG A 139 -4.00 1.65 11.99
C ARG A 139 -4.45 2.12 10.61
N LEU A 140 -4.29 3.42 10.34
CA LEU A 140 -4.74 4.10 9.12
C LEU A 140 -3.59 4.48 8.19
N ASP A 141 -2.34 4.15 8.54
CA ASP A 141 -1.20 4.31 7.64
C ASP A 141 -1.28 3.26 6.52
N VAL A 142 -1.45 3.71 5.28
CA VAL A 142 -1.51 2.82 4.12
C VAL A 142 -0.23 2.01 3.92
N PHE A 143 0.90 2.47 4.45
CA PHE A 143 2.14 1.72 4.43
C PHE A 143 2.21 0.59 5.48
N ASN A 144 1.29 0.58 6.45
CA ASN A 144 1.06 -0.57 7.32
C ASN A 144 0.16 -1.63 6.65
N GLY A 145 0.00 -1.60 5.33
CA GLY A 145 -0.92 -2.50 4.65
C GLY A 145 -0.49 -2.93 3.26
N ILE A 146 -0.87 -4.16 2.91
CA ILE A 146 -0.67 -4.73 1.57
C ILE A 146 -2.01 -5.24 1.06
N LEU A 147 -2.36 -4.89 -0.17
CA LEU A 147 -3.57 -5.40 -0.81
C LEU A 147 -3.29 -6.78 -1.41
N LEU A 148 -3.91 -7.83 -0.88
CA LEU A 148 -3.59 -9.21 -1.18
C LEU A 148 -4.78 -9.98 -1.77
N ALA A 149 -4.48 -11.01 -2.56
CA ALA A 149 -5.47 -12.03 -2.91
C ALA A 149 -5.81 -12.87 -1.67
N PRO A 150 -7.02 -13.48 -1.58
CA PRO A 150 -7.48 -14.15 -0.36
C PRO A 150 -6.53 -15.20 0.21
N HIS A 151 -5.88 -15.99 -0.64
CA HIS A 151 -4.96 -17.04 -0.23
C HIS A 151 -3.63 -16.47 0.31
N LEU A 152 -3.15 -15.37 -0.28
CA LEU A 152 -1.94 -14.69 0.18
C LEU A 152 -2.16 -13.94 1.49
N ASP A 153 -3.32 -13.29 1.63
CA ASP A 153 -3.78 -12.66 2.87
C ASP A 153 -3.79 -13.68 4.02
N ALA A 154 -4.48 -14.80 3.83
CA ALA A 154 -4.52 -15.87 4.83
C ALA A 154 -3.15 -16.48 5.13
N ALA A 155 -2.25 -16.56 4.15
CA ALA A 155 -0.89 -17.05 4.34
C ALA A 155 -0.02 -16.04 5.09
N PHE A 156 -0.16 -14.74 4.80
CA PHE A 156 0.60 -13.67 5.44
C PHE A 156 0.17 -13.50 6.89
N ASP A 157 -1.13 -13.34 7.15
CA ASP A 157 -1.70 -13.16 8.49
C ASP A 157 -1.39 -14.33 9.44
N ARG A 158 -1.20 -15.54 8.91
CA ARG A 158 -0.85 -16.74 9.68
C ARG A 158 0.65 -17.05 9.73
N GLY A 159 1.49 -16.17 9.18
CA GLY A 159 2.94 -16.32 9.22
C GLY A 159 3.50 -17.39 8.28
N PHE A 160 2.72 -17.90 7.32
CA PHE A 160 3.24 -18.82 6.29
C PHE A 160 4.03 -18.10 5.21
N ILE A 161 3.80 -16.80 5.01
CA ILE A 161 4.65 -15.95 4.18
C ILE A 161 4.98 -14.64 4.90
N THR A 162 6.09 -14.02 4.53
CA THR A 162 6.44 -12.65 4.92
C THR A 162 7.09 -11.93 3.74
N VAL A 163 7.39 -10.64 3.90
CA VAL A 163 7.97 -9.79 2.85
C VAL A 163 9.30 -9.21 3.33
N GLN A 164 10.32 -9.34 2.50
CA GLN A 164 11.63 -8.71 2.71
C GLN A 164 11.60 -7.24 2.31
N ASP A 165 12.59 -6.47 2.78
CA ASP A 165 12.65 -5.03 2.53
C ASP A 165 12.86 -4.68 1.05
N ASP A 166 13.35 -5.62 0.25
CA ASP A 166 13.45 -5.49 -1.20
C ASP A 166 12.14 -5.86 -1.91
N GLY A 167 11.13 -6.38 -1.21
CA GLY A 167 9.84 -6.84 -1.72
C GLY A 167 9.77 -8.33 -2.05
N ALA A 168 10.83 -9.12 -1.88
CA ALA A 168 10.78 -10.57 -2.08
C ALA A 168 9.88 -11.25 -1.03
N ILE A 169 9.06 -12.21 -1.46
CA ILE A 169 8.26 -13.02 -0.54
C ILE A 169 9.10 -14.18 -0.04
N VAL A 170 9.09 -14.38 1.27
CA VAL A 170 9.70 -15.55 1.92
C VAL A 170 8.58 -16.45 2.42
N VAL A 171 8.68 -17.73 2.08
CA VAL A 171 7.72 -18.76 2.47
C VAL A 171 8.29 -19.54 3.66
N SER A 172 7.44 -19.78 4.67
CA SER A 172 7.80 -20.55 5.86
C SER A 172 8.07 -22.02 5.52
N ASP A 173 9.06 -22.61 6.18
CA ASP A 173 9.37 -24.04 6.09
C ASP A 173 8.34 -24.95 6.77
N THR A 174 7.39 -24.36 7.50
CA THR A 174 6.22 -25.08 8.03
C THR A 174 5.20 -25.43 6.94
N LEU A 175 5.29 -24.81 5.75
CA LEU A 175 4.42 -25.09 4.62
C LEU A 175 5.09 -26.11 3.69
N ASP A 176 4.53 -27.32 3.59
CA ASP A 176 5.10 -28.38 2.76
C ASP A 176 5.06 -28.07 1.25
N ALA A 177 5.81 -28.83 0.46
CA ALA A 177 5.94 -28.60 -0.99
C ALA A 177 4.61 -28.71 -1.75
N ASN A 178 3.71 -29.61 -1.33
CA ASN A 178 2.42 -29.79 -1.97
C ASN A 178 1.50 -28.59 -1.68
N ALA A 179 1.45 -28.13 -0.44
CA ALA A 179 0.72 -26.93 -0.05
C ALA A 179 1.27 -25.68 -0.75
N ARG A 180 2.60 -25.55 -0.88
CA ARG A 180 3.23 -24.47 -1.66
C ARG A 180 2.76 -24.48 -3.11
N ALA A 181 2.78 -25.64 -3.78
CA ALA A 181 2.33 -25.75 -5.18
C ALA A 181 0.84 -25.41 -5.34
N VAL A 182 -0.03 -25.94 -4.46
CA VAL A 182 -1.48 -25.64 -4.49
C VAL A 182 -1.78 -24.15 -4.29
N LEU A 183 -0.97 -23.47 -3.47
CA LEU A 183 -1.13 -22.04 -3.18
C LEU A 183 -0.36 -21.13 -4.17
N GLY A 184 0.40 -21.69 -5.12
CA GLY A 184 1.26 -20.93 -6.04
C GLY A 184 2.44 -20.24 -5.36
N LEU A 185 2.91 -20.79 -4.24
CA LEU A 185 4.05 -20.32 -3.43
C LEU A 185 5.33 -21.13 -3.69
N ASP A 186 5.34 -21.97 -4.71
CA ASP A 186 6.46 -22.81 -5.16
C ASP A 186 7.42 -22.07 -6.13
N GLN A 187 7.09 -20.84 -6.50
CA GLN A 187 7.91 -19.97 -7.34
C GLN A 187 8.32 -18.68 -6.61
N ALA A 188 9.32 -17.98 -7.15
CA ALA A 188 9.73 -16.69 -6.63
C ALA A 188 8.61 -15.65 -6.81
N LEU A 189 8.13 -15.08 -5.70
CA LEU A 189 7.10 -14.05 -5.66
C LEU A 189 7.63 -12.75 -5.05
N ARG A 190 6.95 -11.66 -5.37
CA ARG A 190 7.35 -10.31 -4.96
C ARG A 190 6.16 -9.39 -4.83
N VAL A 191 6.21 -8.49 -3.85
CA VAL A 191 5.35 -7.31 -3.75
C VAL A 191 5.84 -6.25 -4.74
N ARG A 192 5.01 -5.88 -5.71
CA ARG A 192 5.33 -4.88 -6.75
C ARG A 192 4.89 -3.51 -6.31
N GLY A 193 5.80 -2.54 -6.25
CA GLY A 193 5.48 -1.17 -5.80
C GLY A 193 5.56 -1.00 -4.28
N LEU A 194 6.34 -1.83 -3.59
CA LEU A 194 6.66 -1.65 -2.18
C LEU A 194 7.36 -0.31 -1.97
N GLY A 195 6.68 0.65 -1.34
CA GLY A 195 7.24 1.95 -0.96
C GLY A 195 8.05 1.88 0.34
N ASP A 196 8.94 2.87 0.55
CA ASP A 196 9.82 2.91 1.72
C ASP A 196 9.08 2.94 3.07
N GLY A 197 7.88 3.50 3.11
CA GLY A 197 7.07 3.53 4.33
C GLY A 197 6.72 2.12 4.86
N HIS A 198 6.66 1.09 4.01
CA HIS A 198 6.38 -0.27 4.49
C HIS A 198 7.52 -0.83 5.35
N ARG A 199 8.76 -0.36 5.12
CA ARG A 199 9.97 -0.87 5.78
C ARG A 199 9.95 -0.66 7.29
N SER A 200 9.16 0.28 7.82
CA SER A 200 9.00 0.45 9.28
C SER A 200 8.13 -0.63 9.93
N TYR A 201 7.24 -1.27 9.18
CA TYR A 201 6.32 -2.29 9.71
C TYR A 201 6.78 -3.72 9.41
N LEU A 202 7.45 -3.96 8.28
CA LEU A 202 7.87 -5.30 7.88
C LEU A 202 8.77 -6.05 8.90
N PRO A 203 9.74 -5.39 9.59
CA PRO A 203 10.49 -6.05 10.65
C PRO A 203 9.59 -6.61 11.76
N TRP A 204 8.56 -5.85 12.18
CA TRP A 204 7.61 -6.30 13.20
C TRP A 204 6.92 -7.60 12.77
N HIS A 205 6.46 -7.68 11.51
CA HIS A 205 5.79 -8.88 11.00
C HIS A 205 6.75 -10.09 10.95
N ARG A 206 8.00 -9.88 10.49
CA ARG A 206 9.02 -10.93 10.46
C ARG A 206 9.39 -11.46 11.85
N GLU A 207 9.35 -10.60 12.87
CA GLU A 207 9.70 -10.96 14.24
C GLU A 207 8.54 -11.59 15.03
N ARG A 208 7.30 -11.16 14.77
CA ARG A 208 6.15 -11.49 15.63
C ARG A 208 5.09 -12.39 15.00
N VAL A 209 5.03 -12.44 13.67
CA VAL A 209 3.99 -13.22 12.96
C VAL A 209 4.61 -14.33 12.14
N PHE A 210 5.71 -14.05 11.43
CA PHE A 210 6.30 -15.02 10.52
C PHE A 210 6.80 -16.27 11.26
N ASN A 211 6.35 -17.44 10.80
CA ASN A 211 6.82 -18.73 11.29
C ASN A 211 8.20 -19.00 10.67
N ALA A 212 9.24 -18.42 11.28
CA ALA A 212 10.61 -18.61 10.82
C ALA A 212 10.99 -20.11 10.80
N PRO A 213 11.91 -20.53 9.91
CA PRO A 213 12.51 -21.85 9.99
C PRO A 213 13.07 -22.05 11.40
N LEU A 214 12.83 -23.20 12.02
CA LEU A 214 13.55 -23.57 13.23
C LEU A 214 15.04 -23.49 12.90
N ALA A 215 15.76 -22.57 13.55
CA ALA A 215 17.21 -22.55 13.45
C ALA A 215 17.69 -23.93 13.90
N VAL A 216 18.27 -24.69 12.97
CA VAL A 216 18.99 -25.91 13.33
C VAL A 216 20.12 -25.43 14.23
N GLN A 217 19.98 -25.63 15.54
CA GLN A 217 21.08 -25.47 16.47
C GLN A 217 22.11 -26.51 16.09
N SER A 218 23.14 -26.07 15.38
CA SER A 218 24.37 -26.82 15.10
C SER A 218 25.16 -27.03 16.38
#